data_AF-A0A963RPZ9-F1
#
_entry.id   AF-A0A963RPZ9-F1
#
_cell.length_a   1.000
_cell.length_b   1.000
_cell.length_c   1.000
_cell.angle_alpha   90.00
_cell.angle_beta   90.00
_cell.angle_gamma   90.00
#
_symmetry.space_group_name_H-M   'P 1'
#
loop_
_entity.id
_entity.type
_entity.pdbx_description
1 polymer ?
#
loop_
_entity_poly.entity_id
_entity_poly.type
_entity_poly.pdbx_seq_one_letter_code
_entity_poly.pdbx_strand_id
1 'polypeptide(L)' 'LYGAWEGNWMAYNTAHDIKLPGSQGDALGFFMYPMAENAEGWFDQYTPAEFRYKISASEVKA' A
#
# COMPACT_ATOMS: atom_id res chain seq x y z
N LEU A 1 -25.00 -16.79 10.74
CA LEU A 1 -24.88 -16.82 9.26
C LEU A 1 -23.70 -15.91 8.92
N TYR A 2 -22.52 -16.48 8.67
CA TYR A 2 -21.33 -15.72 8.21
C TYR A 2 -21.48 -15.44 6.71
N GLY A 3 -22.46 -14.61 6.37
CA GLY A 3 -22.86 -14.31 5.00
C GLY A 3 -22.87 -12.80 4.77
N ALA A 4 -22.40 -12.41 3.58
CA ALA A 4 -22.22 -11.06 3.04
C ALA A 4 -20.96 -10.31 3.51
N TRP A 5 -19.80 -10.77 3.02
CA TRP A 5 -18.51 -10.07 3.08
C TRP A 5 -18.14 -9.44 1.72
N GLU A 6 -19.14 -8.90 1.02
CA GLU A 6 -18.98 -8.21 -0.26
C GLU A 6 -19.75 -6.89 -0.21
N GLY A 7 -19.06 -5.79 0.06
CA GLY A 7 -19.56 -4.44 -0.18
C GLY A 7 -19.73 -3.56 1.07
N ASN A 8 -18.97 -2.46 1.09
CA ASN A 8 -19.12 -1.27 1.93
C ASN A 8 -18.44 -1.24 3.31
N TRP A 9 -17.17 -1.63 3.38
CA TRP A 9 -16.26 -1.01 4.35
C TRP A 9 -15.52 0.14 3.66
N MET A 10 -15.88 1.38 4.00
CA MET A 10 -15.01 2.52 3.76
C MET A 10 -13.99 2.53 4.91
N ALA A 11 -12.78 2.04 4.65
CA ALA A 11 -11.70 2.18 5.62
C ALA A 11 -11.34 3.67 5.71
N TYR A 12 -11.88 4.35 6.72
CA TYR A 12 -11.48 5.73 7.05
C TYR A 12 -10.07 5.67 7.63
N ASN A 13 -9.08 5.79 6.74
CA ASN A 13 -7.70 5.96 7.14
C ASN A 13 -7.49 7.46 7.45
N THR A 14 -7.22 7.77 8.72
CA THR A 14 -6.90 9.12 9.21
C THR A 14 -5.40 9.33 9.37
N ALA A 15 -4.59 8.37 8.94
CA ALA A 15 -3.15 8.45 9.07
C ALA A 15 -2.62 9.46 8.07
N HIS A 16 -1.90 10.44 8.62
CA HIS A 16 -1.12 11.44 7.90
C HIS A 16 0.33 11.34 8.39
N ASP A 17 1.27 11.88 7.60
CA ASP A 17 2.71 11.86 7.93
C ASP A 17 3.27 10.45 8.21
N ILE A 18 2.87 9.49 7.38
CA ILE A 18 3.23 8.07 7.51
C ILE A 18 4.69 7.88 7.11
N LYS A 19 5.56 7.62 8.10
CA LYS A 19 6.93 7.18 7.84
C LYS A 19 6.97 5.66 7.65
N LEU A 20 7.33 5.20 6.47
CA LEU A 20 7.46 3.77 6.19
C LEU A 20 8.70 3.19 6.91
N PRO A 21 8.57 2.05 7.61
CA PRO A 21 9.71 1.40 8.25
C PRO A 21 10.82 1.08 7.24
N GLY A 22 12.04 1.51 7.52
CA GLY A 22 13.20 1.29 6.65
C GLY A 22 13.33 2.22 5.45
N SER A 23 12.35 3.10 5.21
CA SER A 23 12.41 4.08 4.10
C SER A 23 13.27 5.29 4.45
N GLN A 24 14.12 5.69 3.50
CA GLN A 24 14.87 6.95 3.54
C GLN A 24 14.04 8.13 3.02
N GLY A 25 13.02 7.88 2.20
CA GLY A 25 12.12 8.90 1.66
C GLY A 25 11.24 9.60 2.69
N ASP A 26 10.68 10.74 2.31
CA ASP A 26 9.83 11.56 3.18
C ASP A 26 8.56 10.84 3.64
N ALA A 27 7.96 11.35 4.72
CA ALA A 27 6.70 10.84 5.22
C ALA A 27 5.57 11.04 4.20
N LEU A 28 4.69 10.03 4.07
CA LEU A 28 3.59 10.06 3.14
C LEU A 28 2.39 10.76 3.77
N GLY A 29 1.75 11.66 3.03
CA GLY A 29 0.49 12.27 3.46
C GLY A 29 -0.64 11.24 3.61
N PHE A 30 -0.60 10.16 2.82
CA PHE A 30 -1.54 9.04 2.86
C PHE A 30 -0.95 7.80 2.17
N PHE A 31 -1.32 6.59 2.60
CA PHE A 31 -0.85 5.34 2.01
C PHE A 31 -1.97 4.62 1.25
N MET A 32 -2.01 4.79 -0.08
CA MET A 32 -3.05 4.22 -0.95
C MET A 32 -2.52 3.16 -1.93
N TYR A 33 -1.29 3.33 -2.40
CA TYR A 33 -0.68 2.48 -3.41
C TYR A 33 0.59 1.84 -2.87
N PRO A 34 1.08 0.76 -3.49
CA PRO A 34 2.39 0.23 -3.19
C PRO A 34 3.46 1.29 -3.38
N MET A 35 4.35 1.38 -2.40
CA MET A 35 5.46 2.32 -2.41
C MET A 35 6.76 1.53 -2.50
N ALA A 36 7.69 2.01 -3.31
CA ALA A 36 9.04 1.48 -3.41
C ALA A 36 10.02 2.64 -3.57
N GLU A 37 11.26 2.44 -3.15
CA GLU A 37 12.35 3.39 -3.32
C GLU A 37 13.66 2.68 -3.69
N ASN A 38 14.57 3.40 -4.34
CA ASN A 38 15.95 3.02 -4.55
C ASN A 38 16.88 4.13 -4.01
N ALA A 39 18.19 4.06 -4.29
CA ALA A 39 19.14 5.09 -3.87
C ALA A 39 18.87 6.49 -4.47
N GLU A 40 18.10 6.58 -5.55
CA GLU A 40 17.72 7.81 -6.24
C GLU A 40 16.39 8.40 -5.70
N GLY A 41 15.63 7.62 -4.92
CA GLY A 41 14.40 8.04 -4.27
C GLY A 41 13.21 7.15 -4.59
N TRP A 42 12.01 7.72 -4.47
CA TRP A 42 10.75 7.02 -4.71
C TRP A 42 10.54 6.66 -6.18
N PHE A 43 10.00 5.47 -6.43
CA PHE A 43 9.44 5.15 -7.75
C PHE A 43 8.12 5.90 -7.97
N ASP A 44 7.86 6.30 -9.22
CA ASP A 44 6.55 6.83 -9.59
C ASP A 44 5.51 5.70 -9.68
N GLN A 45 4.60 5.69 -8.71
CA GLN A 45 3.50 4.73 -8.62
C GLN A 45 2.51 4.80 -9.79
N TYR A 46 2.52 5.89 -10.59
CA TYR A 46 1.68 6.06 -11.76
C TYR A 46 2.35 5.64 -13.08
N THR A 47 3.62 5.23 -13.05
CA THR A 47 4.36 4.80 -14.23
C THR A 47 4.52 3.26 -14.26
N PRO A 48 3.55 2.51 -14.82
CA PRO A 48 3.54 1.04 -14.77
C PRO A 48 4.66 0.38 -15.59
N ALA A 49 5.30 1.11 -16.50
CA ALA A 49 6.45 0.61 -17.24
C ALA A 49 7.69 0.45 -16.35
N GLU A 50 7.82 1.33 -15.34
CA GLU A 50 8.98 1.43 -14.46
C GLU A 50 8.71 0.80 -13.10
N PHE A 51 7.45 0.84 -12.63
CA PHE A 51 7.04 0.26 -11.35
C PHE A 51 6.01 -0.86 -11.54
N ARG A 52 6.50 -2.11 -11.46
CA ARG A 52 5.69 -3.33 -11.61
C ARG A 52 5.71 -4.13 -10.32
N TYR A 53 4.53 -4.52 -9.85
CA TYR A 53 4.38 -5.34 -8.65
C TYR A 53 3.27 -6.38 -8.84
N LYS A 54 3.31 -7.46 -8.03
CA LYS A 54 2.28 -8.49 -7.97
C LYS A 54 1.94 -8.75 -6.51
N ILE A 55 0.64 -8.64 -6.19
CA ILE A 55 0.12 -9.01 -4.87
C ILE A 55 -0.54 -10.38 -5.01
N SER A 56 -0.19 -11.31 -4.12
CA SER A 56 -0.84 -12.62 -4.02
C SER A 56 -1.29 -12.86 -2.59
N ALA A 57 -2.43 -13.50 -2.42
CA ALA A 57 -2.95 -13.91 -1.12
C ALA A 57 -3.17 -15.42 -1.13
N SER A 58 -2.95 -16.06 0.02
CA SER A 58 -3.28 -17.46 0.27
C SER A 58 -3.95 -17.57 1.63
N GLU A 59 -4.83 -18.55 1.78
CA GLU A 59 -5.45 -18.86 3.06
C GLU A 59 -4.38 -19.28 4.09
N VAL A 60 -4.52 -18.79 5.32
CA VAL A 60 -3.74 -19.25 6.48
C VAL A 60 -4.62 -20.17 7.32
N LYS A 61 -4.02 -21.25 7.85
CA LYS A 61 -4.73 -22.10 8.83
C LYS A 61 -4.97 -21.28 10.09
N ALA A 62 -6.17 -21.42 10.65
CA ALA A 62 -6.56 -20.80 11.92
C ALA A 62 -5.75 -21.34 13.10
#